data_AF-A0A6I3SBF1-F1
#
_entry.id   AF-A0A6I3SBF1-F1
#
_cell.length_a   1.000
_cell.length_b   1.000
_cell.length_c   1.000
_cell.angle_alpha   90.00
_cell.angle_beta   90.00
_cell.angle_gamma   90.00
#
_symmetry.space_group_name_H-M   'P 1'
#
loop_
_entity.id
_entity.type
_entity.pdbx_description
1 polymer ?
#
loop_
_entity_poly.entity_id
_entity_poly.type
_entity_poly.pdbx_seq_one_letter_code
_entity_poly.pdbx_strand_id
1 'polypeptide(L)'
;MDLKPADYYFASRLHTDAWDNASYMDKEKALRMAYQDLEPYRPRLDNQRFFCAVCEQALWYLQGDQRAELQQAGVGSFNLGSLSETFQLAGRPADIAPKAWALLRGPVVKGGSLK
;
A
#
# COMPACT_ATOMS: atom_id res chain seq x y z
N MET A 1 -13.48 -3.51 11.26
CA MET A 1 -12.04 -3.82 11.42
C MET A 1 -11.52 -2.85 12.48
N ASP A 2 -10.67 -3.26 13.42
CA ASP A 2 -10.24 -2.35 14.50
C ASP A 2 -9.30 -1.26 13.96
N LEU A 3 -9.50 -0.01 14.37
CA LEU A 3 -8.75 1.14 13.90
C LEU A 3 -7.44 1.36 14.67
N LYS A 4 -7.37 0.96 15.94
CA LYS A 4 -6.17 1.15 16.77
C LYS A 4 -4.90 0.54 16.17
N PRO A 5 -4.92 -0.70 15.62
CA PRO A 5 -3.71 -1.24 15.00
C PRO A 5 -3.34 -0.49 13.72
N ALA A 6 -4.32 0.10 13.01
CA ALA A 6 -4.06 0.90 11.82
C ALA A 6 -3.47 2.26 12.20
N ASP A 7 -4.01 2.93 13.22
CA ASP A 7 -3.44 4.17 13.76
C ASP A 7 -2.00 3.96 14.23
N TYR A 8 -1.69 2.84 14.89
CA TYR A 8 -0.31 2.51 15.27
C TYR A 8 0.59 2.29 14.04
N TYR A 9 0.07 1.62 13.01
CA TYR A 9 0.80 1.41 11.77
C TYR A 9 1.17 2.75 11.10
N PHE A 10 0.21 3.68 11.03
CA PHE A 10 0.38 4.97 10.38
C PHE A 10 1.16 5.99 11.22
N ALA A 11 1.09 5.94 12.55
CA ALA A 11 1.85 6.84 13.42
C ALA A 11 3.37 6.79 13.23
N SER A 12 3.88 5.68 12.67
CA SER A 12 5.31 5.48 12.39
C SER A 12 5.71 5.80 10.93
N ARG A 13 4.79 6.31 10.12
CA ARG A 13 4.95 6.51 8.67
C ARG A 13 4.86 8.00 8.31
N LEU A 14 5.55 8.36 7.23
CA LEU A 14 5.39 9.65 6.55
C LEU A 14 4.28 9.55 5.50
N HIS A 15 3.67 10.68 5.12
CA HIS A 15 2.60 10.79 4.11
C HIS A 15 1.27 10.13 4.49
N THR A 16 0.94 10.14 5.79
CA THR A 16 -0.33 9.64 6.31
C THR A 16 -1.38 10.74 6.45
N ASP A 17 -1.14 11.94 5.92
CA ASP A 17 -2.05 13.09 6.03
C ASP A 17 -3.48 12.75 5.59
N ALA A 18 -3.64 11.93 4.55
CA ALA A 18 -4.96 11.46 4.11
C ALA A 18 -5.65 10.56 5.15
N TRP A 19 -4.89 9.75 5.88
CA TRP A 19 -5.41 9.00 7.02
C TRP A 19 -5.71 9.94 8.19
N ASP A 20 -4.79 10.81 8.56
CA ASP A 20 -4.94 11.73 9.71
C ASP A 20 -6.14 12.69 9.55
N ASN A 21 -6.42 13.14 8.32
CA ASN A 21 -7.55 14.01 8.01
C ASN A 21 -8.87 13.26 7.73
N ALA A 22 -8.85 11.94 7.52
CA ALA A 22 -10.06 11.17 7.22
C ALA A 22 -10.95 10.99 8.46
N SER A 23 -12.27 11.00 8.23
CA SER A 23 -13.24 10.73 9.30
C SER A 23 -13.14 9.28 9.78
N TYR A 24 -13.59 9.01 11.01
CA TYR A 24 -13.68 7.65 11.55
C TYR A 24 -14.43 6.70 10.59
N MET A 25 -15.54 7.17 10.01
CA MET A 25 -16.38 6.39 9.10
C MET A 25 -15.65 6.08 7.80
N ASP A 26 -14.87 7.02 7.27
CA ASP A 26 -14.10 6.83 6.04
C ASP A 26 -12.92 5.88 6.26
N LYS A 27 -12.22 6.02 7.39
CA LYS A 27 -11.17 5.09 7.81
C LYS A 27 -11.68 3.65 7.92
N GLU A 28 -12.83 3.45 8.59
CA GLU A 28 -13.43 2.13 8.76
C GLU A 28 -13.86 1.53 7.42
N LYS A 29 -14.51 2.33 6.55
CA LYS A 29 -14.89 1.91 5.20
C LYS A 29 -13.68 1.54 4.35
N ALA A 30 -12.65 2.40 4.34
CA ALA A 30 -11.44 2.19 3.56
C ALA A 30 -10.72 0.89 3.97
N LEU A 31 -10.56 0.64 5.28
CA LEU A 31 -9.99 -0.60 5.79
C LEU A 31 -10.83 -1.83 5.40
N ARG A 32 -12.16 -1.72 5.50
CA ARG A 32 -13.06 -2.82 5.16
C ARG A 32 -12.99 -3.16 3.67
N MET A 33 -13.06 -2.16 2.80
CA MET A 33 -12.92 -2.34 1.35
C MET A 33 -11.55 -2.94 1.02
N ALA A 34 -10.48 -2.38 1.58
CA ALA A 34 -9.12 -2.87 1.38
C ALA A 34 -8.94 -4.33 1.81
N TYR A 35 -9.55 -4.72 2.93
CA TYR A 35 -9.52 -6.09 3.40
C TYR A 35 -10.21 -7.03 2.40
N GLN A 36 -11.39 -6.66 1.89
CA GLN A 36 -12.17 -7.47 0.95
C GLN A 36 -11.43 -7.64 -0.39
N ASP A 37 -10.85 -6.57 -0.92
CA ASP A 37 -10.10 -6.60 -2.17
C ASP A 37 -8.83 -7.46 -2.07
N LEU A 38 -8.22 -7.50 -0.88
CA LEU A 38 -7.01 -8.28 -0.64
C LEU A 38 -7.27 -9.70 -0.10
N GLU A 39 -8.51 -10.02 0.29
CA GLU A 39 -8.90 -11.34 0.81
C GLU A 39 -8.40 -12.52 -0.05
N PRO A 40 -8.44 -12.48 -1.40
CA PRO A 40 -7.92 -13.55 -2.25
C PRO A 40 -6.43 -13.87 -2.05
N TYR A 41 -5.64 -12.93 -1.53
CA TYR A 41 -4.21 -13.06 -1.30
C TYR A 41 -3.87 -13.53 0.13
N ARG A 42 -4.83 -13.48 1.05
CA ARG A 42 -4.66 -13.83 2.47
C ARG A 42 -4.05 -15.23 2.71
N PRO A 43 -4.44 -16.31 2.00
CA PRO A 43 -3.92 -17.65 2.29
C PRO A 43 -2.40 -17.81 2.11
N ARG A 44 -1.75 -16.88 1.40
CA ARG A 44 -0.33 -16.93 1.05
C ARG A 44 0.54 -15.99 1.89
N LEU A 45 -0.04 -15.28 2.85
CA LEU A 45 0.60 -14.19 3.57
C LEU A 45 0.51 -14.36 5.07
N ASP A 46 1.59 -14.00 5.77
CA ASP A 46 1.56 -13.83 7.22
C ASP A 46 0.60 -12.71 7.62
N ASN A 47 -0.05 -12.85 8.78
CA ASN A 47 -1.03 -11.88 9.28
C ASN A 47 -0.47 -10.44 9.30
N GLN A 48 0.80 -10.26 9.66
CA GLN A 48 1.45 -8.95 9.68
C GLN A 48 1.61 -8.37 8.27
N ARG A 49 2.08 -9.15 7.30
CA ARG A 49 2.21 -8.70 5.91
C ARG A 49 0.87 -8.37 5.28
N PHE A 50 -0.12 -9.21 5.52
CA PHE A 50 -1.48 -8.99 5.06
C PHE A 50 -2.05 -7.70 5.66
N PHE A 51 -1.89 -7.49 6.97
CA PHE A 51 -2.33 -6.27 7.64
C PHE A 51 -1.66 -5.01 7.08
N CYS A 52 -0.35 -5.04 6.86
CA CYS A 52 0.36 -3.94 6.22
C CYS A 52 -0.21 -3.66 4.81
N ALA A 53 -0.45 -4.70 4.01
CA ALA A 53 -1.01 -4.53 2.67
C ALA A 53 -2.41 -3.91 2.68
N VAL A 54 -3.26 -4.31 3.63
CA VAL A 54 -4.59 -3.70 3.85
C VAL A 54 -4.47 -2.23 4.24
N CYS A 55 -3.54 -1.87 5.13
CA CYS A 55 -3.32 -0.48 5.50
C CYS A 55 -2.88 0.37 4.30
N GLU A 56 -1.92 -0.11 3.49
CA GLU A 56 -1.47 0.61 2.29
C GLU A 56 -2.59 0.78 1.26
N GLN A 57 -3.44 -0.23 1.09
CA GLN A 57 -4.60 -0.18 0.22
C GLN A 57 -5.66 0.81 0.74
N ALA A 58 -5.92 0.82 2.04
CA ALA A 58 -6.87 1.75 2.65
C ALA A 58 -6.40 3.21 2.54
N LEU A 59 -5.11 3.45 2.79
CA LEU A 59 -4.51 4.78 2.60
C LEU A 59 -4.66 5.24 1.14
N TRP A 60 -4.51 4.33 0.18
CA TRP A 60 -4.67 4.64 -1.24
C TRP A 60 -6.11 5.05 -1.60
N TYR A 61 -7.13 4.40 -1.03
CA TYR A 61 -8.52 4.86 -1.21
C TYR A 61 -8.76 6.24 -0.61
N LEU A 62 -8.16 6.54 0.55
CA LEU A 62 -8.33 7.83 1.24
C LEU A 62 -7.57 8.97 0.54
N GLN A 63 -6.42 8.69 -0.07
CA GLN A 63 -5.67 9.65 -0.87
C GLN A 63 -6.39 10.03 -2.17
N GLY A 64 -7.28 9.18 -2.67
CA GLY A 64 -7.93 9.40 -3.96
C GLY A 64 -6.94 9.48 -5.12
N ASP A 65 -7.34 10.13 -6.21
CA ASP A 65 -6.56 10.29 -7.46
C ASP A 65 -5.31 11.18 -7.35
N GLN A 66 -4.76 11.41 -6.15
CA GLN A 66 -3.46 12.08 -5.95
C GLN A 66 -2.33 11.40 -6.76
N ARG A 67 -2.52 10.13 -7.11
CA ARG A 67 -1.64 9.34 -7.97
C ARG A 67 -1.76 9.68 -9.46
N ALA A 68 -2.96 9.98 -9.94
CA ALA A 68 -3.16 10.51 -11.28
C ALA A 68 -2.50 11.88 -11.40
N GLU A 69 -2.57 12.69 -10.35
CA GLU A 69 -1.91 14.00 -10.27
C GLU A 69 -0.38 13.88 -10.30
N LEU A 70 0.22 12.97 -9.52
CA LEU A 70 1.67 12.71 -9.54
C LEU A 70 2.17 12.11 -10.87
N GLN A 71 1.36 11.27 -11.52
CA GLN A 71 1.66 10.74 -12.85
C GLN A 71 1.52 11.82 -13.95
N GLN A 72 0.52 12.69 -13.85
CA GLN A 72 0.35 13.86 -14.73
C GLN A 72 1.47 14.89 -14.54
N ALA A 73 2.00 15.03 -13.32
CA ALA A 73 3.17 15.85 -13.01
C ALA A 73 4.50 15.23 -13.48
N GLY A 74 4.48 14.06 -14.13
CA GLY A 74 5.67 13.40 -14.67
C GLY A 74 6.57 12.76 -13.60
N VAL A 75 6.09 12.60 -12.36
CA VAL A 75 6.84 11.97 -11.27
C VAL A 75 6.81 10.45 -11.43
N GLY A 76 7.68 9.94 -12.29
CA GLY A 76 7.87 8.50 -12.54
C GLY A 76 8.72 7.79 -11.49
N SER A 77 9.27 8.52 -10.52
CA SER A 77 10.14 7.99 -9.46
C SER A 77 10.08 8.92 -8.25
N PHE A 78 9.75 8.39 -7.07
CA PHE A 78 9.80 9.11 -5.81
C PHE A 78 10.94 8.53 -4.99
N ASN A 79 11.95 9.34 -4.67
CA ASN A 79 13.11 8.90 -3.90
C ASN A 79 12.77 8.87 -2.41
N LEU A 80 12.48 7.65 -1.90
CA LEU A 80 12.41 7.35 -0.46
C LEU A 80 13.80 6.84 -0.01
N GLY A 81 14.77 7.76 0.16
CA GLY A 81 16.12 7.40 0.61
C GLY A 81 16.77 6.30 -0.24
N SER A 82 17.61 5.44 0.35
CA SER A 82 18.35 4.36 -0.32
C SER A 82 17.51 3.31 -1.08
N LEU A 83 16.20 3.51 -1.23
CA LEU A 83 15.27 2.70 -1.99
C LEU A 83 14.71 3.53 -3.15
N SER A 84 15.41 3.50 -4.29
CA SER A 84 14.82 3.95 -5.56
C SER A 84 13.77 2.94 -6.00
N GLU A 85 12.50 3.22 -5.68
CA GLU A 85 11.37 2.37 -6.06
C GLU A 85 11.04 2.64 -7.53
N THR A 86 11.60 1.85 -8.45
CA THR A 86 11.10 1.83 -9.83
C THR A 86 9.71 1.22 -9.79
N PHE A 87 8.68 2.00 -10.12
CA PHE A 87 7.28 1.57 -10.24
C PHE A 87 7.07 0.58 -11.41
N GLN A 88 7.85 -0.50 -11.50
CA GLN A 88 7.66 -1.58 -12.46
C GLN A 88 6.45 -2.42 -12.02
N LEU A 89 5.27 -1.88 -12.33
CA LEU A 89 3.92 -2.40 -12.10
C LEU A 89 3.56 -3.57 -13.03
N ALA A 90 4.54 -4.37 -13.49
CA ALA A 90 4.26 -5.46 -14.43
C ALA A 90 3.34 -6.50 -13.78
N GLY A 91 2.10 -6.59 -14.27
CA GLY A 91 1.07 -7.54 -13.81
C GLY A 91 0.34 -7.15 -12.52
N ARG A 92 0.40 -5.88 -12.09
CA ARG A 92 -0.41 -5.40 -10.96
C ARG A 92 -1.84 -5.06 -11.41
N PRO A 93 -2.88 -5.47 -10.67
CA PRO A 93 -4.23 -4.95 -10.86
C PRO A 93 -4.30 -3.42 -10.76
N ALA A 94 -5.21 -2.78 -11.49
CA ALA A 94 -5.40 -1.33 -11.43
C ALA A 94 -5.92 -0.90 -10.05
N ASP A 95 -6.78 -1.74 -9.47
CA ASP A 95 -7.47 -1.52 -8.20
C ASP A 95 -6.62 -1.83 -6.96
N ILE A 96 -5.34 -2.22 -7.11
CA ILE A 96 -4.45 -2.48 -5.96
C ILE A 96 -3.33 -1.42 -5.91
N ALA A 97 -3.14 -0.84 -4.74
CA ALA A 97 -2.08 0.10 -4.43
C ALA A 97 -0.70 -0.54 -4.71
N PRO A 98 0.27 0.21 -5.26
CA PRO A 98 1.61 -0.33 -5.57
C PRO A 98 2.30 -0.97 -4.38
N LYS A 99 2.23 -0.27 -3.24
CA LYS A 99 2.90 -0.69 -2.01
C LYS A 99 2.18 -1.88 -1.38
N ALA A 100 0.84 -1.92 -1.45
CA ALA A 100 0.09 -3.12 -1.12
C ALA A 100 0.55 -4.28 -2.01
N TRP A 101 0.58 -4.12 -3.34
CA TRP A 101 1.02 -5.16 -4.27
C TRP A 101 2.45 -5.67 -4.02
N ALA A 102 3.39 -4.77 -3.70
CA ALA A 102 4.75 -5.16 -3.34
C ALA A 102 4.78 -6.04 -2.09
N LEU A 103 3.94 -5.75 -1.09
CA LEU A 103 3.78 -6.58 0.10
C LEU A 103 3.13 -7.93 -0.20
N LEU A 104 2.16 -7.98 -1.12
CA LEU A 104 1.50 -9.23 -1.55
C LEU A 104 2.45 -10.15 -2.32
N ARG A 105 3.32 -9.58 -3.15
CA ARG A 105 4.31 -10.33 -3.95
C ARG A 105 5.49 -10.81 -3.10
N GLY A 106 5.79 -10.11 -2.02
CA GLY A 106 7.00 -10.32 -1.23
C GLY A 106 8.28 -9.92 -2.00
N PRO A 107 9.44 -9.99 -1.34
CA PRO A 107 10.71 -9.71 -2.01
C PRO A 107 10.91 -10.70 -3.16
N VAL A 108 11.05 -10.17 -4.37
CA VAL A 108 11.69 -10.92 -5.45
C VAL A 108 13.14 -11.05 -5.02
N VAL A 109 13.49 -12.19 -4.42
CA VAL A 109 14.88 -12.62 -4.40
C VAL A 109 15.28 -12.79 -5.86
N LYS A 110 15.81 -11.72 -6.47
CA LYS A 110 16.61 -11.85 -7.68
C LYS A 110 17.75 -12.75 -7.24
N GLY A 111 17.65 -14.03 -7.59
CA GLY A 111 18.77 -14.95 -7.51
C GLY A 111 19.89 -14.32 -8.32
N GLY A 112 20.76 -13.60 -7.64
CA GLY A 112 22.05 -13.23 -8.19
C GLY A 112 22.72 -14.55 -8.50
N SER A 113 22.94 -14.81 -9.78
CA SER A 113 23.90 -15.82 -10.21
C SER A 113 25.19 -15.60 -9.42
N LEU A 114 25.43 -16.47 -8.45
CA LEU A 114 26.76 -16.68 -7.92
C LEU A 114 27.50 -17.46 -9.01
N LYS A 115 28.42 -16.72 -9.64
CA LYS A 115 29.51 -17.10 -10.55
C LYS A 115 29.63 -18.58 -10.93
#